data_AF-A0A1M4TGR3-F1
#
_entry.id   AF-A0A1M4TGR3-F1
#
_cell.length_a   1.000
_cell.length_b   1.000
_cell.length_c   1.000
_cell.angle_alpha   90.00
_cell.angle_beta   90.00
_cell.angle_gamma   90.00
#
_symmetry.space_group_name_H-M   'P 1'
#
loop_
_entity.id
_entity.type
_entity.pdbx_description
1 polymer ?
#
loop_
_entity_poly.entity_id
_entity_poly.type
_entity_poly.pdbx_seq_one_letter_code
_entity_poly.pdbx_strand_id
1 'polypeptide(L)'
;MTLFNPLKINPEYILTDFGIAELKTLLDGKEKSFHLKWISDNKFIISLKFSIGTNHAFDLNNDAKSAVIVYGTISKLAEDKTNIVLVTKFKYGLILILVIPLIMLILELTMGLGIPLPFYFVFPLVFILVLFFFMSEEKKLIRNFREFINSEKIAHYNNF
;
A
#
# COMPACT_ATOMS: atom_id res chain seq x y z
N MET A 1 -22.36 -10.45 -0.20
CA MET A 1 -20.94 -10.18 0.06
C MET A 1 -20.33 -9.64 -1.22
N THR A 2 -19.96 -8.36 -1.28
CA THR A 2 -19.51 -7.71 -2.53
C THR A 2 -18.05 -8.07 -2.82
N LEU A 3 -17.82 -8.89 -3.85
CA LEU A 3 -16.49 -9.38 -4.29
C LEU A 3 -15.45 -8.26 -4.50
N PHE A 4 -15.90 -7.02 -4.74
CA PHE A 4 -15.04 -5.86 -5.00
C PHE A 4 -14.79 -4.96 -3.78
N ASN A 5 -15.38 -5.25 -2.62
CA ASN A 5 -15.13 -4.47 -1.40
C ASN A 5 -13.64 -4.37 -1.01
N PRO A 6 -12.79 -5.40 -1.21
CA PRO A 6 -11.34 -5.32 -0.99
C PRO A 6 -10.62 -4.27 -1.84
N LEU A 7 -11.16 -3.96 -3.03
CA LEU A 7 -10.60 -3.01 -3.98
C LEU A 7 -11.01 -1.56 -3.68
N LYS A 8 -11.96 -1.37 -2.75
CA LYS A 8 -12.35 -0.03 -2.32
C LYS A 8 -11.16 0.67 -1.67
N ILE A 9 -10.93 1.90 -2.12
CA ILE A 9 -9.96 2.79 -1.49
C ILE A 9 -10.61 3.30 -0.21
N ASN A 10 -10.08 2.88 0.94
CA ASN A 10 -10.51 3.35 2.24
C ASN A 10 -9.39 4.22 2.82
N PRO A 11 -9.59 5.55 2.92
CA PRO A 11 -8.61 6.41 3.55
C PRO A 11 -8.50 6.08 5.04
N GLU A 12 -7.27 5.98 5.55
CA GLU A 12 -7.01 5.92 6.99
C GLU A 12 -6.57 7.28 7.52
N TYR A 13 -7.15 7.67 8.65
CA TYR A 13 -6.89 8.95 9.31
C TYR A 13 -6.10 8.72 10.59
N ILE A 14 -5.01 9.46 10.76
CA ILE A 14 -4.18 9.44 11.95
C ILE A 14 -4.05 10.88 12.46
N LEU A 15 -4.50 11.10 13.69
CA LEU A 15 -4.40 12.37 14.39
C LEU A 15 -3.13 12.36 15.25
N THR A 16 -2.33 13.43 15.15
CA THR A 16 -1.10 13.59 15.92
C THR A 16 -1.09 14.93 16.64
N ASP A 17 -0.57 14.93 17.86
CA ASP A 17 -0.33 16.15 18.67
C ASP A 17 1.06 16.75 18.36
N PHE A 18 1.51 16.60 17.12
CA PHE A 18 2.74 17.20 16.60
C PHE A 18 2.41 18.27 15.57
N GLY A 19 3.13 19.38 15.60
CA GLY A 19 3.13 20.36 14.52
C GLY A 19 3.77 19.79 13.24
N ILE A 20 3.47 20.36 12.07
CA ILE A 20 3.97 19.82 10.78
C ILE A 20 5.50 19.75 10.73
N ALA A 21 6.20 20.78 11.24
CA ALA A 21 7.67 20.83 11.22
C ALA A 21 8.29 19.74 12.11
N GLU A 22 7.70 19.50 13.28
CA GLU A 22 8.11 18.47 14.20
C GLU A 22 7.85 17.07 13.63
N LEU A 23 6.64 16.87 13.08
CA LEU A 23 6.27 15.63 12.41
C LEU A 23 7.22 15.28 11.25
N LYS A 24 7.63 16.28 10.44
CA LYS A 24 8.63 16.06 9.39
C LYS A 24 9.96 15.59 9.96
N THR A 25 10.46 16.25 11.01
CA THR A 25 11.71 15.87 11.68
C THR A 25 11.66 14.44 12.20
N LEU A 26 10.54 14.03 12.81
CA LEU A 26 10.31 12.66 13.25
C LEU A 26 10.26 11.66 12.09
N LEU A 27 9.58 12.03 11.00
CA LEU A 27 9.45 11.21 9.80
C LEU A 27 10.71 11.15 8.93
N ASP A 28 11.67 12.04 9.11
CA ASP A 28 12.98 12.03 8.45
C ASP A 28 14.04 11.34 9.31
N GLY A 29 13.95 11.46 10.64
CA GLY A 29 14.85 10.81 11.60
C GLY A 29 14.57 9.33 11.86
N LYS A 30 15.48 8.67 12.58
CA LYS A 30 15.43 7.27 13.09
C LYS A 30 15.25 6.14 12.06
N GLU A 31 15.63 4.95 12.52
CA GLU A 31 15.40 3.69 11.80
C GLU A 31 13.92 3.33 11.81
N LYS A 32 13.31 3.21 10.63
CA LYS A 32 11.89 2.89 10.44
C LYS A 32 11.73 1.45 9.95
N SER A 33 10.60 0.82 10.24
CA SER A 33 10.25 -0.49 9.64
C SER A 33 9.70 -0.36 8.21
N PHE A 34 9.56 0.86 7.70
CA PHE A 34 9.06 1.21 6.38
C PHE A 34 10.01 2.19 5.68
N HIS A 35 9.91 2.26 4.35
CA HIS A 35 10.53 3.29 3.54
C HIS A 35 9.59 4.50 3.45
N LEU A 36 10.13 5.70 3.51
CA LEU A 36 9.40 6.96 3.36
C LEU A 36 10.10 7.82 2.32
N LYS A 37 9.34 8.40 1.40
CA LYS A 37 9.82 9.40 0.44
C LYS A 37 8.85 10.57 0.37
N TRP A 38 9.36 11.79 0.48
CA TRP A 38 8.58 12.99 0.23
C TRP A 38 8.36 13.21 -1.26
N ILE A 39 7.12 13.55 -1.63
CA ILE A 39 6.74 13.96 -2.99
C ILE A 39 6.64 15.49 -3.05
N SER A 40 6.16 16.10 -1.97
CA SER A 40 6.01 17.55 -1.81
C SER A 40 5.94 17.88 -0.32
N ASP A 41 5.81 19.17 0.03
CA ASP A 41 5.84 19.61 1.43
C ASP A 41 4.82 18.96 2.35
N ASN A 42 3.68 18.54 1.82
CA ASN A 42 2.60 17.95 2.60
C ASN A 42 2.20 16.57 2.10
N LYS A 43 2.96 15.97 1.17
CA LYS A 43 2.66 14.64 0.62
C LYS A 43 3.89 13.77 0.61
N PHE A 44 3.70 12.53 1.02
CA PHE A 44 4.73 11.52 1.05
C PHE A 44 4.18 10.17 0.58
N ILE A 45 5.10 9.27 0.29
CA ILE A 45 4.85 7.86 0.04
C ILE A 45 5.48 7.06 1.17
N ILE A 46 4.77 6.04 1.65
CA ILE A 46 5.36 4.96 2.41
C ILE A 46 5.24 3.64 1.65
N SER A 47 6.26 2.80 1.80
CA SER A 47 6.28 1.42 1.28
C SER A 47 6.99 0.52 2.28
N LEU A 48 6.82 -0.80 2.17
CA LEU A 48 7.66 -1.73 2.93
C LEU A 48 9.13 -1.58 2.49
N LYS A 49 10.09 -1.81 3.41
CA LYS A 49 11.53 -1.80 3.11
C LYS A 49 11.95 -2.95 2.16
N PHE A 50 11.19 -4.04 2.21
CA PHE A 50 11.37 -5.24 1.42
C PHE A 50 9.99 -5.85 1.16
N SER A 51 9.72 -6.28 -0.08
CA SER A 51 8.53 -7.07 -0.42
C SER A 51 8.96 -8.44 -0.90
N ILE A 52 8.29 -9.47 -0.38
CA ILE A 52 8.51 -10.85 -0.82
C ILE A 52 7.87 -10.99 -2.20
N GLY A 53 8.69 -11.02 -3.25
CA GLY A 53 8.28 -11.37 -4.62
C GLY A 53 8.15 -10.21 -5.63
N THR A 54 8.32 -8.94 -5.22
CA THR A 54 8.17 -7.79 -6.16
C THR A 54 9.44 -6.95 -6.35
N ASN A 55 10.52 -7.29 -5.64
CA ASN A 55 11.72 -6.48 -5.42
C ASN A 55 12.53 -6.05 -6.66
N HIS A 56 12.15 -6.46 -7.87
CA HIS A 56 12.75 -6.00 -9.14
C HIS A 56 11.82 -6.13 -10.35
N ALA A 57 10.91 -7.11 -10.38
CA ALA A 57 10.09 -7.38 -11.57
C ALA A 57 8.86 -6.46 -11.70
N PHE A 58 8.42 -5.85 -10.60
CA PHE A 58 7.23 -4.97 -10.54
C PHE A 58 7.50 -3.66 -9.79
N ASP A 59 8.77 -3.25 -9.70
CA ASP A 59 9.17 -1.95 -9.16
C ASP A 59 8.81 -0.85 -10.18
N LEU A 60 7.51 -0.60 -10.30
CA LEU A 60 6.91 0.36 -11.23
C LEU A 60 7.16 1.81 -10.78
N ASN A 61 7.84 2.02 -9.66
CA ASN A 61 8.15 3.33 -9.13
C ASN A 61 9.53 3.31 -8.46
N ASN A 62 10.50 4.04 -9.04
CA ASN A 62 11.85 4.23 -8.47
C ASN A 62 11.83 4.84 -7.04
N ASP A 63 10.67 5.32 -6.61
CA ASP A 63 10.45 6.00 -5.34
C ASP A 63 9.91 5.08 -4.24
N ALA A 64 9.60 3.82 -4.57
CA ALA A 64 9.13 2.80 -3.64
C ALA A 64 10.04 1.57 -3.69
N LYS A 65 10.03 0.76 -2.63
CA LYS A 65 10.80 -0.51 -2.53
C LYS A 65 9.90 -1.75 -2.50
N SER A 66 8.63 -1.56 -2.88
CA SER A 66 7.58 -2.58 -2.82
C SER A 66 6.43 -2.15 -3.72
N ALA A 67 5.76 -3.13 -4.32
CA ALA A 67 4.53 -2.91 -5.07
C ALA A 67 3.37 -2.32 -4.23
N VAL A 68 3.45 -2.42 -2.90
CA VAL A 68 2.45 -1.84 -1.99
C VAL A 68 2.89 -0.43 -1.60
N ILE A 69 2.19 0.55 -2.17
CA ILE A 69 2.47 1.98 -2.00
C ILE A 69 1.27 2.65 -1.35
N VAL A 70 1.50 3.27 -0.19
CA VAL A 70 0.51 4.09 0.52
C VAL A 70 0.93 5.56 0.42
N TYR A 71 0.00 6.40 -0.02
CA TYR A 71 0.20 7.84 -0.15
C TYR A 71 -0.29 8.54 1.11
N GLY A 72 0.58 9.31 1.75
CA GLY A 72 0.25 10.15 2.89
C GLY A 72 0.05 11.60 2.47
N THR A 73 -0.98 12.24 3.02
CA THR A 73 -1.18 13.70 2.95
C THR A 73 -1.28 14.26 4.37
N ILE A 74 -0.54 15.34 4.62
CA ILE A 74 -0.47 16.03 5.90
C ILE A 74 -1.28 17.32 5.80
N SER A 75 -2.15 17.56 6.79
CA SER A 75 -2.92 18.80 6.90
C SER A 75 -2.89 19.34 8.33
N LYS A 76 -2.67 20.64 8.47
CA LYS A 76 -2.67 21.33 9.78
C LYS A 76 -4.09 21.37 10.34
N LEU A 77 -4.25 21.00 11.62
CA LEU A 77 -5.49 21.18 12.38
C LEU A 77 -5.35 22.34 13.38
N ALA A 78 -4.21 22.43 14.07
CA ALA A 78 -3.83 23.53 14.96
C ALA A 78 -2.30 23.73 14.90
N GLU A 79 -1.72 24.66 15.69
CA GLU A 79 -0.26 24.86 15.70
C GLU A 79 0.52 23.60 16.09
N ASP A 80 -0.02 22.83 17.02
CA ASP A 80 0.52 21.60 17.58
C ASP A 80 -0.24 20.34 17.10
N LYS A 81 -1.23 20.46 16.23
CA LYS A 81 -2.05 19.32 15.79
C LYS A 81 -2.07 19.15 14.29
N THR A 82 -1.87 17.91 13.88
CA THR A 82 -1.78 17.53 12.47
C THR A 82 -2.63 16.30 12.19
N ASN A 83 -3.29 16.30 11.03
CA ASN A 83 -4.00 15.15 10.49
C ASN A 83 -3.20 14.55 9.34
N ILE A 84 -3.02 13.24 9.38
CA ILE A 84 -2.37 12.45 8.34
C ILE A 84 -3.42 11.56 7.69
N VAL A 85 -3.60 11.71 6.38
CA VAL A 85 -4.50 10.88 5.58
C VAL A 85 -3.68 9.92 4.74
N LEU A 86 -3.84 8.62 4.96
CA LEU A 86 -3.19 7.55 4.24
C LEU A 86 -4.13 6.92 3.22
N VAL A 87 -3.69 6.79 1.97
CA VAL A 87 -4.50 6.29 0.85
C VAL A 87 -3.69 5.36 -0.04
N THR A 88 -4.15 4.13 -0.24
CA THR A 88 -3.57 3.18 -1.19
C THR A 88 -4.25 3.31 -2.55
N LYS A 89 -3.52 3.78 -3.56
CA LYS A 89 -4.08 3.98 -4.93
C LYS A 89 -3.92 2.77 -5.84
N PHE A 90 -2.91 1.93 -5.62
CA PHE A 90 -2.51 0.88 -6.57
C PHE A 90 -3.31 -0.44 -6.43
N LYS A 91 -4.63 -0.36 -6.29
CA LYS A 91 -5.51 -1.55 -6.27
C LYS A 91 -5.97 -1.97 -7.66
N TYR A 92 -5.98 -1.05 -8.63
CA TYR A 92 -6.47 -1.30 -9.99
C TYR A 92 -5.47 -2.03 -10.89
N GLY A 93 -4.16 -1.89 -10.66
CA GLY A 93 -3.13 -2.61 -11.42
C GLY A 93 -3.25 -4.13 -11.27
N LEU A 94 -3.67 -4.61 -10.10
CA LEU A 94 -3.94 -6.04 -9.86
C LEU A 94 -5.06 -6.58 -10.75
N ILE A 95 -6.08 -5.78 -11.04
CA ILE A 95 -7.21 -6.18 -11.90
C ILE A 95 -6.74 -6.45 -13.33
N LEU A 96 -5.69 -5.79 -13.82
CA LEU A 96 -5.12 -6.04 -15.15
C LEU A 96 -4.58 -7.48 -15.29
N ILE A 97 -4.15 -8.12 -14.19
CA ILE A 97 -3.71 -9.51 -14.20
C ILE A 97 -4.86 -10.46 -14.60
N LEU A 98 -6.12 -10.11 -14.29
CA LEU A 98 -7.29 -10.90 -14.68
C LEU A 98 -7.63 -10.79 -16.17
N VAL A 99 -7.08 -9.81 -16.89
CA VAL A 99 -7.34 -9.66 -18.33
C VAL A 99 -6.61 -10.73 -19.13
N ILE A 100 -5.42 -11.15 -18.69
CA ILE A 100 -4.60 -12.18 -19.34
C ILE A 100 -5.34 -13.53 -19.48
N PRO A 101 -5.90 -14.12 -18.40
CA PRO A 101 -6.64 -15.37 -18.52
C PRO A 101 -7.92 -15.22 -19.34
N LEU A 102 -8.53 -14.03 -19.36
CA LEU A 102 -9.70 -13.75 -20.21
C LEU A 102 -9.33 -13.78 -21.70
N ILE A 103 -8.21 -13.17 -22.07
CA ILE A 103 -7.68 -13.22 -23.45
C ILE A 103 -7.35 -14.67 -23.83
N MET A 104 -6.67 -15.41 -22.95
CA MET A 104 -6.35 -16.83 -23.18
C MET A 104 -7.60 -17.69 -23.37
N LEU A 105 -8.69 -17.40 -22.65
CA LEU A 105 -9.96 -18.11 -22.81
C LEU A 105 -10.60 -17.81 -24.17
N ILE A 106 -10.59 -16.54 -24.61
CA ILE A 106 -11.11 -16.16 -25.93
C ILE A 106 -10.29 -16.83 -27.04
N LEU A 107 -8.97 -16.88 -26.92
CA LEU A 107 -8.09 -17.55 -27.88
C LEU A 107 -8.36 -19.05 -27.96
N GLU A 108 -8.55 -19.73 -26.82
CA GLU A 108 -8.95 -21.15 -26.83
C GLU A 108 -10.30 -21.36 -27.51
N LEU A 109 -11.31 -20.55 -27.19
CA LEU A 109 -12.65 -20.67 -27.78
C LEU A 109 -12.69 -20.37 -29.29
N THR A 110 -11.74 -19.58 -29.80
CA THR A 110 -11.70 -19.16 -31.21
C THR A 110 -10.73 -19.99 -32.05
N MET A 111 -9.61 -20.43 -31.47
CA MET A 111 -8.53 -21.11 -32.18
C MET A 111 -8.38 -22.59 -31.79
N GLY A 112 -9.03 -23.05 -30.72
CA GLY A 112 -8.95 -24.44 -30.25
C GLY A 112 -7.53 -24.85 -29.87
N LEU A 113 -6.87 -24.08 -29.00
CA LEU A 113 -5.46 -24.30 -28.61
C LEU A 113 -5.27 -25.58 -27.77
N GLY A 114 -6.34 -26.26 -27.37
CA GLY A 114 -6.30 -27.51 -26.62
C GLY A 114 -6.01 -27.31 -25.13
N ILE A 115 -6.19 -26.09 -24.61
CA ILE A 115 -5.98 -25.77 -23.20
C ILE A 115 -7.07 -26.45 -22.37
N PRO A 116 -6.72 -27.34 -21.40
CA PRO A 116 -7.72 -28.02 -20.60
C PRO A 116 -8.53 -27.04 -19.73
N LEU A 117 -9.85 -27.22 -19.71
CA LEU A 117 -10.79 -26.37 -18.97
C LEU A 117 -10.40 -26.08 -17.50
N PRO A 118 -9.82 -27.03 -16.72
CA PRO A 118 -9.41 -26.77 -15.33
C PRO A 118 -8.42 -25.62 -15.15
N PHE A 119 -7.56 -25.33 -16.13
CA PHE A 119 -6.58 -24.25 -16.03
C PHE A 119 -7.22 -22.88 -15.88
N TYR A 120 -8.41 -22.66 -16.46
CA TYR A 120 -9.16 -21.41 -16.31
C TYR A 120 -9.69 -21.18 -14.90
N PHE A 121 -9.85 -22.24 -14.09
CA PHE A 121 -10.26 -22.13 -12.68
C PHE A 121 -9.08 -21.89 -11.74
N VAL A 122 -7.86 -22.26 -12.15
CA VAL A 122 -6.63 -21.99 -11.39
C VAL A 122 -6.35 -20.49 -11.31
N PHE A 123 -6.57 -19.75 -12.41
CA PHE A 123 -6.31 -18.31 -12.48
C PHE A 123 -7.09 -17.47 -11.44
N PRO A 124 -8.43 -17.60 -11.31
CA PRO A 124 -9.18 -16.94 -10.25
C PRO A 124 -8.67 -17.27 -8.84
N LEU A 125 -8.24 -18.52 -8.62
CA LEU A 125 -7.76 -18.99 -7.32
C LEU A 125 -6.41 -18.35 -6.97
N VAL A 126 -5.47 -18.34 -7.92
CA VAL A 126 -4.19 -17.62 -7.80
C VAL A 126 -4.43 -16.12 -7.59
N PHE A 127 -5.37 -15.53 -8.33
CA PHE A 127 -5.71 -14.12 -8.17
C PHE A 127 -6.22 -13.78 -6.76
N ILE A 128 -7.09 -14.61 -6.19
CA ILE A 128 -7.56 -14.43 -4.80
C ILE A 128 -6.39 -14.50 -3.81
N LEU A 129 -5.44 -15.42 -4.00
CA LEU A 129 -4.24 -15.50 -3.15
C LEU A 129 -3.37 -14.23 -3.24
N VAL A 130 -3.15 -13.73 -4.46
CA VAL A 130 -2.39 -12.49 -4.68
C VAL A 130 -3.09 -11.30 -4.02
N LEU A 131 -4.43 -11.19 -4.16
CA LEU A 131 -5.20 -10.15 -3.47
C LEU A 131 -5.05 -10.23 -1.95
N PHE A 132 -5.14 -11.43 -1.38
CA PHE A 132 -5.00 -11.62 0.06
C PHE A 132 -3.61 -11.21 0.56
N PHE A 133 -2.56 -11.58 -0.19
CA PHE A 133 -1.19 -11.19 0.11
C PHE A 133 -1.02 -9.67 0.08
N PHE A 134 -1.51 -9.01 -0.97
CA PHE A 134 -1.44 -7.55 -1.11
C PHE A 134 -2.17 -6.85 0.04
N MET A 135 -3.37 -7.30 0.41
CA MET A 135 -4.12 -6.74 1.54
C MET A 135 -3.39 -6.93 2.88
N SER A 136 -2.72 -8.07 3.07
CA SER A 136 -1.93 -8.35 4.27
C SER A 136 -0.73 -7.41 4.36
N GLU A 137 0.01 -7.23 3.26
CA GLU A 137 1.12 -6.28 3.20
C GLU A 137 0.67 -4.83 3.41
N GLU A 138 -0.46 -4.40 2.81
CA GLU A 138 -1.06 -3.08 3.01
C GLU A 138 -1.38 -2.84 4.50
N LYS A 139 -2.08 -3.78 5.15
CA LYS A 139 -2.41 -3.68 6.57
C LYS A 139 -1.16 -3.63 7.44
N LYS A 140 -0.15 -4.45 7.13
CA LYS A 140 1.12 -4.47 7.85
C LYS A 140 1.84 -3.13 7.74
N LEU A 141 1.91 -2.54 6.55
CA LEU A 141 2.55 -1.25 6.32
C LEU A 141 1.86 -0.12 7.09
N ILE A 142 0.54 -0.05 7.02
CA ILE A 142 -0.25 0.95 7.74
C ILE A 142 -0.10 0.79 9.26
N ARG A 143 -0.16 -0.46 9.76
CA ARG A 143 0.05 -0.75 11.19
C ARG A 143 1.44 -0.31 11.64
N ASN A 144 2.48 -0.64 10.89
CA ASN A 144 3.85 -0.25 11.19
C ASN A 144 4.01 1.27 11.26
N PHE A 145 3.37 2.01 10.33
CA PHE A 145 3.38 3.47 10.35
C PHE A 145 2.66 4.02 11.59
N ARG A 146 1.49 3.49 11.92
CA ARG A 146 0.71 3.89 13.10
C ARG A 146 1.47 3.62 14.40
N GLU A 147 2.07 2.44 14.53
CA GLU A 147 2.89 2.07 15.68
C GLU A 147 4.08 3.01 15.86
N PHE A 148 4.77 3.37 14.77
CA PHE A 148 5.86 4.34 14.79
C PHE A 148 5.41 5.72 15.31
N ILE A 149 4.31 6.26 14.79
CA ILE A 149 3.78 7.55 15.25
C ILE A 149 3.40 7.50 16.74
N ASN A 150 2.77 6.40 17.18
CA ASN A 150 2.39 6.23 18.57
C ASN A 150 3.60 6.08 19.49
N SER A 151 4.65 5.37 19.07
CA SER A 151 5.87 5.23 19.87
C SER A 151 6.61 6.56 20.03
N GLU A 152 6.67 7.37 18.97
CA GLU A 152 7.27 8.71 19.05
C GLU A 152 6.43 9.64 19.94
N LYS A 153 5.10 9.53 19.91
CA LYS A 153 4.22 10.25 20.84
C LYS A 153 4.52 9.94 22.31
N ILE A 154 4.67 8.65 22.65
CA ILE A 154 5.00 8.22 24.01
C ILE A 154 6.41 8.71 24.40
N ALA A 155 7.39 8.59 23.50
CA ALA A 155 8.75 9.06 23.75
C ALA A 155 8.79 10.58 23.97
N HIS A 156 8.03 11.36 23.19
CA HIS A 156 7.93 12.80 23.36
C HIS A 156 7.35 13.15 24.74
N TYR A 157 6.25 12.51 25.16
CA TYR A 157 5.63 12.77 26.46
C TYR A 157 6.53 12.41 27.65
N ASN A 158 7.38 11.39 27.53
CA ASN A 158 8.28 10.97 28.61
C ASN A 158 9.56 11.82 28.73
N ASN A 159 9.83 12.71 27.77
CA ASN A 159 11.00 13.60 27.77
C ASN A 159 10.68 15.02 28.29
N PHE A 160 9.44 15.26 28.72
CA PHE A 160 8.96 16.47 29.40
C PHE A 160 8.47 16.11 30.80
#